data_AF-A0A960MAB9-F1
#
_entry.id   AF-A0A960MAB9-F1
#
_cell.length_a   1.000
_cell.length_b   1.000
_cell.length_c   1.000
_cell.angle_alpha   90.00
_cell.angle_beta   90.00
_cell.angle_gamma   90.00
#
_symmetry.space_group_name_H-M   'P 1'
#
loop_
_entity.id
_entity.type
_entity.pdbx_description
1 polymer ?
#
loop_
_entity_poly.entity_id
_entity_poly.type
_entity_poly.pdbx_seq_one_letter_code
_entity_poly.pdbx_strand_id
1 'polypeptide(L)'
;MKRRHFLPAATAFALVPRFSFAKETAATAIERAHEEIWRRFIDRHGILIDFADLDGSVSLPTPEECRLGKPNALGWWSPIENGSMFNGMYLEAMVNRWKVDQAPDSADKARRLMRGLLYLNSISDVPGFVGRGVSTDGKSHYPMGSNDQTFPWFYGLWRYWESGIATAPEKQEILDHLTRTADAIAALKWQMPAEAPFGVRGGFGAFSFEGAPRLLFLCKLMHHLTGASKWETHYRENLEAKGGQPESHSRLEWCEIGMTFEGGRKDSWTSCNSVCGLLSLWELDTEDSLRARFLAGLRSSATLAAESFPIVEQWNNDDASHFEHDWRVMNEDWKPQQTEQEAQSLAEAQLRAYSKLSPRRGLETRLVREPCFAAWVVTLSPDREQIKKHADGIERVISRYDYRKLIYSQFFPVESAWWRLKLAS
;
A
#
# COMPACT_ATOMS: atom_id res chain seq x y z
N MET A 1 -56.82 -18.70 -61.79
CA MET A 1 -57.08 -18.11 -60.45
C MET A 1 -56.56 -19.04 -59.37
N LYS A 2 -55.37 -18.79 -58.81
CA LYS A 2 -54.84 -19.53 -57.66
C LYS A 2 -54.63 -18.54 -56.52
N ARG A 3 -55.47 -18.62 -55.49
CA ARG A 3 -55.47 -17.77 -54.29
C ARG A 3 -54.24 -18.10 -53.43
N ARG A 4 -53.32 -17.14 -53.28
CA ARG A 4 -52.23 -17.19 -52.30
C ARG A 4 -52.81 -16.98 -50.89
N HIS A 5 -52.55 -17.91 -49.98
CA HIS A 5 -52.80 -17.74 -48.56
C HIS A 5 -51.49 -17.24 -47.91
N PHE A 6 -51.56 -16.09 -47.25
CA PHE A 6 -50.49 -15.58 -46.39
C PHE A 6 -50.61 -16.24 -45.02
N LEU A 7 -49.52 -16.88 -44.57
CA LEU A 7 -49.32 -17.28 -43.17
C LEU A 7 -48.58 -16.14 -42.45
N PRO A 8 -49.01 -15.71 -41.25
CA PRO A 8 -48.27 -14.74 -40.47
C PRO A 8 -47.09 -15.44 -39.77
N ALA A 9 -45.89 -14.87 -39.93
CA ALA A 9 -44.71 -15.29 -39.18
C ALA A 9 -44.86 -14.87 -37.72
N ALA A 10 -44.97 -15.83 -36.81
CA ALA A 10 -44.88 -15.60 -35.39
C ALA A 10 -43.41 -15.39 -34.99
N THR A 11 -43.04 -14.15 -34.67
CA THR A 11 -41.74 -13.81 -34.08
C THR A 11 -41.72 -14.30 -32.64
N ALA A 12 -41.06 -15.43 -32.39
CA ALA A 12 -40.74 -15.87 -31.04
C ALA A 12 -39.66 -14.94 -30.46
N PHE A 13 -40.05 -14.04 -29.56
CA PHE A 13 -39.10 -13.35 -28.69
C PHE A 13 -38.51 -14.39 -27.74
N ALA A 14 -37.28 -14.83 -28.01
CA ALA A 14 -36.50 -15.56 -27.03
C ALA A 14 -36.21 -14.62 -25.85
N LEU A 15 -36.91 -14.83 -24.73
CA LEU A 15 -36.54 -14.27 -23.44
C LEU A 15 -35.16 -14.82 -23.07
N VAL A 16 -34.12 -14.05 -23.37
CA VAL A 16 -32.80 -14.25 -22.78
C VAL A 16 -32.99 -14.07 -21.27
N PRO A 17 -32.64 -15.06 -20.43
CA PRO A 17 -32.71 -14.87 -19.00
C PRO A 17 -31.73 -13.75 -18.67
N ARG A 18 -32.24 -12.63 -18.17
CA ARG A 18 -31.44 -11.69 -17.39
C ARG A 18 -30.98 -12.48 -16.19
N PHE A 19 -29.74 -12.97 -16.23
CA PHE A 19 -29.05 -13.39 -15.01
C PHE A 19 -29.02 -12.15 -14.11
N SER A 20 -29.96 -12.10 -13.17
CA SER A 20 -29.81 -11.28 -11.99
C SER A 20 -28.58 -11.84 -11.31
N PHE A 21 -27.43 -11.16 -11.45
CA PHE A 21 -26.29 -11.42 -10.58
C PHE A 21 -26.81 -11.21 -9.16
N ALA A 22 -26.94 -12.30 -8.41
CA ALA A 22 -27.14 -12.20 -6.98
C ALA A 22 -26.04 -11.28 -6.44
N LYS A 23 -26.42 -10.30 -5.61
CA LYS A 23 -25.47 -9.34 -5.03
C LYS A 23 -24.37 -10.14 -4.35
N GLU A 24 -23.14 -9.99 -4.84
CA GLU A 24 -22.00 -10.70 -4.31
C GLU A 24 -21.81 -10.36 -2.83
N THR A 25 -21.58 -11.37 -2.00
CA THR A 25 -21.31 -11.14 -0.57
C THR A 25 -19.88 -10.63 -0.39
N ALA A 26 -19.60 -9.91 0.70
CA ALA A 26 -18.23 -9.50 1.00
C ALA A 26 -17.25 -10.69 1.08
N ALA A 27 -17.71 -11.83 1.62
CA ALA A 27 -16.91 -13.05 1.70
C ALA A 27 -16.55 -13.62 0.32
N THR A 28 -17.49 -13.68 -0.62
CA THR A 28 -17.20 -14.15 -1.98
C THR A 28 -16.34 -13.15 -2.76
N ALA A 29 -16.58 -11.86 -2.57
CA ALA A 29 -15.82 -10.79 -3.21
C ALA A 29 -14.37 -10.78 -2.75
N ILE A 30 -14.10 -11.10 -1.47
CA ILE A 30 -12.73 -11.13 -0.96
C ILE A 30 -11.90 -12.26 -1.56
N GLU A 31 -12.49 -13.43 -1.76
CA GLU A 31 -11.79 -14.55 -2.41
C GLU A 31 -11.48 -14.21 -3.87
N ARG A 32 -12.37 -13.49 -4.57
CA ARG A 32 -12.07 -12.99 -5.92
C ARG A 32 -10.95 -11.95 -5.94
N ALA A 33 -10.95 -11.01 -5.00
CA ALA A 33 -9.85 -10.05 -4.87
C ALA A 33 -8.53 -10.79 -4.64
N HIS A 34 -8.53 -11.78 -3.76
CA HIS A 34 -7.38 -12.62 -3.47
C HIS A 34 -6.88 -13.36 -4.71
N GLU A 35 -7.76 -14.06 -5.43
CA GLU A 35 -7.42 -14.77 -6.66
C GLU A 35 -6.77 -13.84 -7.69
N GLU A 36 -7.34 -12.65 -7.90
CA GLU A 36 -6.80 -11.68 -8.87
C GLU A 36 -5.45 -11.10 -8.43
N ILE A 37 -5.25 -10.80 -7.14
CA ILE A 37 -3.95 -10.38 -6.58
C ILE A 37 -2.87 -11.41 -6.91
N TRP A 38 -3.11 -12.66 -6.55
CA TRP A 38 -2.11 -13.72 -6.68
C TRP A 38 -1.91 -14.20 -8.11
N ARG A 39 -2.95 -14.13 -8.96
CA ARG A 39 -2.85 -14.54 -10.37
C ARG A 39 -2.11 -13.50 -11.22
N ARG A 40 -2.30 -12.20 -10.97
CA ARG A 40 -1.83 -11.13 -11.87
C ARG A 40 -0.74 -10.25 -11.29
N PHE A 41 -0.77 -9.99 -9.99
CA PHE A 41 -0.01 -8.87 -9.42
C PHE A 41 1.14 -9.31 -8.50
N ILE A 42 1.20 -10.58 -8.07
CA ILE A 42 2.37 -11.10 -7.36
C ILE A 42 3.38 -11.68 -8.37
N ASP A 43 4.50 -11.01 -8.54
CA ASP A 43 5.55 -11.43 -9.47
C ASP A 43 6.30 -12.69 -8.98
N ARG A 44 7.22 -13.20 -9.80
CA ARG A 44 8.04 -14.39 -9.49
C ARG A 44 8.93 -14.23 -8.24
N HIS A 45 9.24 -13.00 -7.83
CA HIS A 45 10.04 -12.67 -6.66
C HIS A 45 9.19 -12.49 -5.40
N GLY A 46 7.87 -12.62 -5.51
CA GLY A 46 6.93 -12.38 -4.41
C GLY A 46 6.66 -10.90 -4.18
N ILE A 47 6.81 -10.06 -5.19
CA ILE A 47 6.59 -8.61 -5.14
C ILE A 47 5.25 -8.27 -5.78
N LEU A 48 4.45 -7.48 -5.07
CA LEU A 48 3.17 -6.96 -5.50
C LEU A 48 3.38 -5.73 -6.40
N ILE A 49 3.15 -5.89 -7.70
CA ILE A 49 3.30 -4.84 -8.71
C ILE A 49 2.06 -3.94 -8.79
N ASP A 50 2.23 -2.72 -9.30
CA ASP A 50 1.19 -1.70 -9.35
C ASP A 50 0.05 -2.03 -10.30
N PHE A 51 0.36 -2.50 -11.51
CA PHE A 51 -0.62 -2.83 -12.51
C PHE A 51 -0.11 -3.90 -13.48
N ALA A 52 -1.04 -4.63 -14.06
CA ALA A 52 -0.82 -5.70 -15.03
C ALA A 52 -2.05 -5.80 -15.95
N ASP A 53 -1.85 -6.39 -17.13
CA ASP A 53 -2.92 -6.75 -18.03
C ASP A 53 -3.88 -7.76 -17.38
N LEU A 54 -5.06 -7.93 -17.98
CA LEU A 54 -6.10 -8.81 -17.42
C LEU A 54 -5.71 -10.30 -17.43
N ASP A 55 -4.81 -10.69 -18.34
CA ASP A 55 -4.22 -12.03 -18.38
C ASP A 55 -3.04 -12.19 -17.42
N GLY A 56 -2.55 -11.10 -16.82
CA GLY A 56 -1.41 -11.05 -15.91
C GLY A 56 -0.08 -10.68 -16.57
N SER A 57 -0.05 -10.36 -17.88
CA SER A 57 1.18 -9.82 -18.48
C SER A 57 1.50 -8.43 -17.94
N VAL A 58 2.80 -8.14 -17.84
CA VAL A 58 3.29 -6.85 -17.37
C VAL A 58 4.51 -6.44 -18.19
N SER A 59 4.51 -5.18 -18.62
CA SER A 59 5.62 -4.57 -19.34
C SER A 59 6.63 -4.00 -18.33
N LEU A 60 7.54 -4.83 -17.82
CA LEU A 60 8.55 -4.38 -16.84
C LEU A 60 9.58 -3.43 -17.49
N PRO A 61 10.20 -2.52 -16.71
CA PRO A 61 11.38 -1.78 -17.16
C PRO A 61 12.54 -2.72 -17.50
N THR A 62 13.34 -2.33 -18.48
CA THR A 62 14.61 -2.98 -18.81
C THR A 62 15.74 -2.48 -17.89
N PRO A 63 16.87 -3.20 -17.80
CA PRO A 63 18.04 -2.73 -17.06
C PRO A 63 18.51 -1.33 -17.48
N GLU A 64 18.51 -1.07 -18.78
CA GLU A 64 18.95 0.21 -19.33
C GLU A 64 17.97 1.35 -18.98
N GLU A 65 16.67 1.07 -18.96
CA GLU A 65 15.65 2.05 -18.52
C GLU A 65 15.80 2.38 -17.04
N CYS A 66 16.02 1.39 -16.17
CA CYS A 66 16.32 1.62 -14.76
C CYS A 66 17.60 2.45 -14.59
N ARG A 67 18.68 2.09 -15.28
CA ARG A 67 19.97 2.80 -15.24
C ARG A 67 19.85 4.25 -15.69
N LEU A 68 19.00 4.53 -16.68
CA LEU A 68 18.73 5.87 -17.18
C LEU A 68 17.68 6.62 -16.34
N GLY A 69 17.04 5.98 -15.35
CA GLY A 69 15.93 6.59 -14.62
C GLY A 69 14.75 6.93 -15.53
N LYS A 70 14.31 5.96 -16.34
CA LYS A 70 13.12 6.03 -17.19
C LYS A 70 11.95 5.28 -16.56
N PRO A 71 10.72 5.84 -16.52
CA PRO A 71 10.33 7.11 -17.13
C PRO A 71 10.81 8.31 -16.31
N ASN A 72 11.15 8.11 -15.05
CA ASN A 72 11.81 9.06 -14.16
C ASN A 72 12.63 8.25 -13.13
N ALA A 73 13.62 8.87 -12.50
CA ALA A 73 14.54 8.20 -11.57
C ALA A 73 13.86 7.75 -10.26
N LEU A 74 12.62 8.21 -10.01
CA LEU A 74 11.79 7.77 -8.88
C LEU A 74 11.13 6.41 -9.15
N GLY A 75 11.10 5.96 -10.41
CA GLY A 75 10.36 4.78 -10.85
C GLY A 75 8.84 4.97 -10.86
N TRP A 76 8.38 6.21 -10.69
CA TRP A 76 6.96 6.54 -10.62
C TRP A 76 6.26 6.25 -11.95
N TRP A 77 5.04 5.74 -11.83
CA TRP A 77 4.11 5.41 -12.90
C TRP A 77 4.53 4.19 -13.72
N SER A 78 5.58 3.48 -13.30
CA SER A 78 5.94 2.16 -13.82
C SER A 78 5.22 1.05 -13.03
N PRO A 79 5.14 -0.18 -13.57
CA PRO A 79 4.54 -1.30 -12.84
C PRO A 79 5.25 -1.69 -11.54
N ILE A 80 6.51 -1.27 -11.36
CA ILE A 80 7.35 -1.65 -10.22
C ILE A 80 7.56 -0.49 -9.23
N GLU A 81 6.65 0.48 -9.22
CA GLU A 81 6.77 1.71 -8.43
C GLU A 81 6.72 1.46 -6.92
N ASN A 82 5.86 0.53 -6.46
CA ASN A 82 5.50 0.44 -5.05
C ASN A 82 5.70 -0.94 -4.40
N GLY A 83 6.60 -1.78 -4.91
CA GLY A 83 6.72 -3.17 -4.43
C GLY A 83 6.96 -3.32 -2.93
N SER A 84 7.93 -2.62 -2.32
CA SER A 84 8.14 -2.70 -0.86
C SER A 84 6.97 -2.11 -0.08
N MET A 85 6.41 -1.00 -0.57
CA MET A 85 5.23 -0.37 0.01
C MET A 85 4.04 -1.34 0.05
N PHE A 86 3.73 -2.00 -1.07
CA PHE A 86 2.58 -2.90 -1.17
C PHE A 86 2.82 -4.20 -0.46
N ASN A 87 4.00 -4.81 -0.64
CA ASN A 87 4.34 -6.03 0.08
C ASN A 87 4.25 -5.85 1.58
N GLY A 88 4.82 -4.77 2.11
CA GLY A 88 4.84 -4.49 3.53
C GLY A 88 3.43 -4.38 4.12
N MET A 89 2.56 -3.66 3.43
CA MET A 89 1.17 -3.48 3.85
C MET A 89 0.31 -4.73 3.65
N TYR A 90 0.47 -5.45 2.54
CA TYR A 90 -0.32 -6.64 2.21
C TYR A 90 0.11 -7.88 3.00
N LEU A 91 1.37 -7.94 3.45
CA LEU A 91 1.87 -9.04 4.28
C LEU A 91 1.06 -9.22 5.58
N GLU A 92 0.61 -8.13 6.21
CA GLU A 92 -0.27 -8.25 7.37
C GLU A 92 -1.60 -8.94 7.02
N ALA A 93 -2.17 -8.66 5.84
CA ALA A 93 -3.41 -9.32 5.42
C ALA A 93 -3.25 -10.84 5.34
N MET A 94 -2.13 -11.32 4.79
CA MET A 94 -1.84 -12.76 4.72
C MET A 94 -1.57 -13.38 6.09
N VAL A 95 -0.86 -12.66 6.97
CA VAL A 95 -0.69 -13.07 8.37
C VAL A 95 -2.04 -13.18 9.08
N ASN A 96 -2.93 -12.20 8.90
CA ASN A 96 -4.24 -12.21 9.55
C ASN A 96 -5.18 -13.26 8.94
N ARG A 97 -5.10 -13.50 7.62
CA ARG A 97 -5.76 -14.62 6.95
C ARG A 97 -5.34 -15.94 7.58
N TRP A 98 -4.03 -16.19 7.70
CA TRP A 98 -3.50 -17.38 8.36
C TRP A 98 -3.95 -17.49 9.83
N LYS A 99 -3.99 -16.39 10.58
CA LYS A 99 -4.50 -16.41 11.96
C LYS A 99 -5.95 -16.91 12.04
N VAL A 100 -6.78 -16.58 11.04
CA VAL A 100 -8.19 -16.99 10.98
C VAL A 100 -8.36 -18.41 10.44
N ASP A 101 -7.71 -18.76 9.33
CA ASP A 101 -7.94 -20.04 8.63
C ASP A 101 -6.97 -21.16 9.03
N GLN A 102 -5.83 -20.83 9.63
CA GLN A 102 -4.70 -21.72 9.94
C GLN A 102 -4.22 -22.55 8.74
N ALA A 103 -4.48 -22.09 7.51
CA ALA A 103 -4.18 -22.81 6.30
C ALA A 103 -2.68 -22.70 5.93
N PRO A 104 -2.00 -23.81 5.56
CA PRO A 104 -0.61 -23.76 5.11
C PRO A 104 -0.39 -22.81 3.92
N ASP A 105 -1.33 -22.75 2.97
CA ASP A 105 -1.25 -21.87 1.80
C ASP A 105 -1.17 -20.37 2.20
N SER A 106 -1.95 -19.95 3.20
CA SER A 106 -1.90 -18.57 3.74
C SER A 106 -0.54 -18.26 4.38
N ALA A 107 0.05 -19.23 5.09
CA ALA A 107 1.39 -19.10 5.66
C ALA A 107 2.49 -19.03 4.59
N ASP A 108 2.40 -19.85 3.54
CA ASP A 108 3.37 -19.88 2.45
C ASP A 108 3.32 -18.59 1.62
N LYS A 109 2.12 -18.06 1.38
CA LYS A 109 1.91 -16.74 0.77
C LYS A 109 2.52 -15.61 1.59
N ALA A 110 2.30 -15.59 2.91
CA ALA A 110 2.95 -14.64 3.80
C ALA A 110 4.49 -14.74 3.74
N ARG A 111 5.03 -15.97 3.75
CA ARG A 111 6.48 -16.21 3.63
C ARG A 111 7.03 -15.72 2.29
N ARG A 112 6.30 -15.92 1.19
CA ARG A 112 6.71 -15.43 -0.15
C ARG A 112 6.81 -13.91 -0.21
N LEU A 113 5.84 -13.19 0.37
CA LEU A 113 5.87 -11.73 0.46
C LEU A 113 7.04 -11.24 1.33
N MET A 114 7.29 -11.89 2.48
CA MET A 114 8.43 -11.60 3.34
C MET A 114 9.76 -11.78 2.60
N ARG A 115 9.92 -12.86 1.84
CA ARG A 115 11.11 -13.08 1.01
C ARG A 115 11.29 -11.99 -0.05
N GLY A 116 10.20 -11.52 -0.66
CA GLY A 116 10.22 -10.37 -1.57
C GLY A 116 10.72 -9.08 -0.90
N LEU A 117 10.32 -8.81 0.36
CA LEU A 117 10.80 -7.66 1.13
C LEU A 117 12.30 -7.74 1.45
N LEU A 118 12.78 -8.91 1.91
CA LEU A 118 14.22 -9.09 2.16
C LEU A 118 15.03 -8.97 0.87
N TYR A 119 14.50 -9.49 -0.24
CA TYR A 119 15.10 -9.36 -1.55
C TYR A 119 15.27 -7.89 -1.95
N LEU A 120 14.21 -7.09 -1.85
CA LEU A 120 14.25 -5.65 -2.20
C LEU A 120 15.19 -4.80 -1.34
N ASN A 121 15.53 -5.24 -0.13
CA ASN A 121 16.54 -4.61 0.72
C ASN A 121 17.97 -5.10 0.43
N SER A 122 18.12 -6.08 -0.47
CA SER A 122 19.41 -6.70 -0.82
C SER A 122 19.89 -6.39 -2.24
N ILE A 123 19.14 -5.60 -3.01
CA ILE A 123 19.45 -5.33 -4.43
C ILE A 123 20.49 -4.22 -4.65
N SER A 124 20.76 -3.42 -3.62
CA SER A 124 21.70 -2.30 -3.65
C SER A 124 22.82 -2.48 -2.62
N ASP A 125 24.01 -1.99 -2.96
CA ASP A 125 25.15 -1.92 -2.04
C ASP A 125 25.07 -0.73 -1.08
N VAL A 126 24.11 0.20 -1.27
CA VAL A 126 23.94 1.37 -0.39
C VAL A 126 23.31 0.92 0.94
N PRO A 127 23.99 1.11 2.08
CA PRO A 127 23.47 0.69 3.38
C PRO A 127 22.12 1.33 3.70
N GLY A 128 21.15 0.51 4.10
CA GLY A 128 19.80 0.92 4.47
C GLY A 128 18.87 1.24 3.29
N PHE A 129 19.30 1.00 2.05
CA PHE A 129 18.44 1.14 0.89
C PHE A 129 17.31 0.10 0.89
N VAL A 130 16.09 0.53 0.56
CA VAL A 130 14.94 -0.34 0.36
C VAL A 130 14.38 -0.08 -1.04
N GLY A 131 14.50 -1.09 -1.90
CA GLY A 131 14.10 -1.02 -3.29
C GLY A 131 12.59 -1.07 -3.51
N ARG A 132 12.16 -0.61 -4.69
CA ARG A 132 10.75 -0.60 -5.13
C ARG A 132 10.36 -1.83 -5.93
N GLY A 133 11.32 -2.43 -6.63
CA GLY A 133 11.09 -3.51 -7.58
C GLY A 133 12.34 -3.75 -8.42
N VAL A 134 12.26 -4.75 -9.29
CA VAL A 134 13.38 -5.15 -10.16
C VAL A 134 12.96 -5.21 -11.63
N SER A 135 13.91 -4.93 -12.51
CA SER A 135 13.75 -4.93 -13.96
C SER A 135 13.60 -6.34 -14.52
N THR A 136 13.47 -6.48 -15.85
CA THR A 136 13.42 -7.78 -16.54
C THR A 136 14.56 -8.74 -16.20
N ASP A 137 15.75 -8.23 -15.88
CA ASP A 137 16.92 -9.06 -15.46
C ASP A 137 16.84 -9.56 -14.02
N GLY A 138 15.80 -9.16 -13.28
CA GLY A 138 15.58 -9.51 -11.90
C GLY A 138 16.44 -8.76 -10.90
N LYS A 139 17.38 -7.88 -11.27
CA LYS A 139 18.30 -7.21 -10.33
C LYS A 139 18.42 -5.69 -10.49
N SER A 140 18.33 -5.18 -11.73
CA SER A 140 18.43 -3.75 -11.99
C SER A 140 17.20 -3.05 -11.43
N HIS A 141 17.36 -1.85 -10.88
CA HIS A 141 16.32 -1.19 -10.11
C HIS A 141 16.47 0.34 -10.18
N TYR A 142 15.46 1.06 -9.70
CA TYR A 142 15.53 2.52 -9.61
C TYR A 142 16.39 2.96 -8.42
N PRO A 143 17.21 4.01 -8.57
CA PRO A 143 18.26 4.35 -7.61
C PRO A 143 17.74 5.05 -6.34
N MET A 144 16.47 5.47 -6.29
CA MET A 144 15.95 6.29 -5.20
C MET A 144 15.11 5.47 -4.20
N GLY A 145 15.58 5.42 -2.95
CA GLY A 145 14.80 4.94 -1.82
C GLY A 145 13.59 5.85 -1.51
N SER A 146 12.80 5.47 -0.50
CA SER A 146 11.62 6.25 -0.10
C SER A 146 11.18 5.92 1.30
N ASN A 147 10.75 6.92 2.06
CA ASN A 147 10.07 6.71 3.33
C ASN A 147 8.77 5.90 3.15
N ASP A 148 8.08 6.06 2.01
CA ASP A 148 6.89 5.25 1.66
C ASP A 148 7.19 3.79 1.31
N GLN A 149 8.43 3.45 0.96
CA GLN A 149 8.84 2.05 0.76
C GLN A 149 9.41 1.46 2.05
N THR A 150 10.22 2.25 2.75
CA THR A 150 10.96 1.83 3.94
C THR A 150 10.04 1.58 5.14
N PHE A 151 9.07 2.45 5.41
CA PHE A 151 8.17 2.21 6.56
C PHE A 151 7.38 0.90 6.40
N PRO A 152 6.67 0.64 5.28
CA PRO A 152 5.97 -0.63 5.11
C PRO A 152 6.89 -1.84 5.15
N TRP A 153 8.14 -1.69 4.67
CA TRP A 153 9.14 -2.75 4.77
C TRP A 153 9.43 -3.13 6.24
N PHE A 154 9.67 -2.15 7.13
CA PHE A 154 9.81 -2.41 8.57
C PHE A 154 8.54 -3.03 9.16
N TYR A 155 7.39 -2.43 8.84
CA TYR A 155 6.11 -2.86 9.38
C TYR A 155 5.77 -4.30 8.98
N GLY A 156 5.77 -4.63 7.70
CA GLY A 156 5.42 -5.96 7.21
C GLY A 156 6.36 -7.05 7.73
N LEU A 157 7.67 -6.78 7.76
CA LEU A 157 8.64 -7.71 8.31
C LEU A 157 8.40 -7.96 9.81
N TRP A 158 8.08 -6.92 10.58
CA TRP A 158 7.71 -7.07 11.99
C TRP A 158 6.43 -7.91 12.17
N ARG A 159 5.36 -7.61 11.39
CA ARG A 159 4.10 -8.38 11.44
C ARG A 159 4.31 -9.86 11.13
N TYR A 160 5.18 -10.19 10.16
CA TYR A 160 5.55 -11.58 9.89
C TYR A 160 6.40 -12.17 11.02
N TRP A 161 7.40 -11.43 11.53
CA TRP A 161 8.29 -11.87 12.60
C TRP A 161 7.53 -12.29 13.87
N GLU A 162 6.48 -11.55 14.25
CA GLU A 162 5.66 -11.85 15.43
C GLU A 162 4.51 -12.84 15.16
N SER A 163 4.21 -13.14 13.89
CA SER A 163 2.98 -13.84 13.48
C SER A 163 2.78 -15.23 14.08
N GLY A 164 3.87 -15.96 14.37
CA GLY A 164 3.84 -17.41 14.62
C GLY A 164 4.13 -18.27 13.39
N ILE A 165 4.14 -17.68 12.18
CA ILE A 165 4.58 -18.32 10.94
C ILE A 165 6.11 -18.38 10.86
N ALA A 166 6.76 -17.31 11.34
CA ALA A 166 8.21 -17.13 11.24
C ALA A 166 8.98 -18.17 12.07
N THR A 167 9.88 -18.89 11.40
CA THR A 167 10.81 -19.82 12.05
C THR A 167 11.94 -19.05 12.77
N ALA A 168 12.65 -19.71 13.70
CA ALA A 168 13.76 -19.07 14.39
C ALA A 168 14.87 -18.53 13.44
N PRO A 169 15.30 -19.27 12.39
CA PRO A 169 16.23 -18.72 11.40
C PRO A 169 15.68 -17.51 10.64
N GLU A 170 14.41 -17.54 10.23
CA GLU A 170 13.77 -16.39 9.57
C GLU A 170 13.70 -15.17 10.49
N LYS A 171 13.40 -15.37 11.77
CA LYS A 171 13.37 -14.29 12.76
C LYS A 171 14.74 -13.64 12.92
N GLN A 172 15.81 -14.43 12.91
CA GLN A 172 17.17 -13.92 12.98
C GLN A 172 17.55 -13.14 11.71
N GLU A 173 17.26 -13.69 10.54
CA GLU A 173 17.54 -13.03 9.25
C GLU A 173 16.81 -11.68 9.14
N ILE A 174 15.52 -11.65 9.51
CA ILE A 174 14.73 -10.42 9.55
C ILE A 174 15.37 -9.42 10.52
N LEU A 175 15.73 -9.84 11.73
CA LEU A 175 16.36 -8.97 12.73
C LEU A 175 17.67 -8.35 12.22
N ASP A 176 18.50 -9.13 11.52
CA ASP A 176 19.76 -8.66 10.95
C ASP A 176 19.54 -7.60 9.87
N HIS A 177 18.51 -7.78 9.02
CA HIS A 177 18.11 -6.80 8.02
C HIS A 177 17.55 -5.52 8.65
N LEU A 178 16.63 -5.64 9.60
CA LEU A 178 16.03 -4.49 10.30
C LEU A 178 17.11 -3.68 11.03
N THR A 179 18.03 -4.35 11.72
CA THR A 179 19.11 -3.70 12.48
C THR A 179 20.05 -2.91 11.58
N ARG A 180 20.58 -3.55 10.52
CA ARG A 180 21.48 -2.86 9.56
C ARG A 180 20.80 -1.67 8.90
N THR A 181 19.54 -1.82 8.52
CA THR A 181 18.78 -0.76 7.84
C THR A 181 18.47 0.40 8.78
N ALA A 182 18.03 0.10 10.01
CA ALA A 182 17.72 1.13 11.01
C ALA A 182 18.97 1.91 11.41
N ASP A 183 20.10 1.24 11.63
CA ASP A 183 21.38 1.88 11.97
C ASP A 183 21.87 2.82 10.87
N ALA A 184 21.76 2.41 9.60
CA ALA A 184 22.11 3.25 8.46
C ALA A 184 21.23 4.50 8.36
N ILE A 185 19.92 4.34 8.53
CA ILE A 185 18.96 5.46 8.51
C ILE A 185 19.19 6.43 9.68
N ALA A 186 19.45 5.91 10.88
CA ALA A 186 19.77 6.74 12.04
C ALA A 186 21.08 7.52 11.83
N ALA A 187 22.11 6.88 11.24
CA ALA A 187 23.37 7.55 10.89
C ALA A 187 23.18 8.67 9.85
N LEU A 188 22.20 8.52 8.96
CA LEU A 188 21.77 9.55 8.00
C LEU A 188 20.73 10.52 8.56
N LYS A 189 20.60 10.64 9.89
CA LYS A 189 19.68 11.57 10.55
C LYS A 189 18.24 11.42 10.05
N TRP A 190 17.81 10.16 9.89
CA TRP A 190 16.46 9.78 9.47
C TRP A 190 16.11 10.08 8.02
N GLN A 191 17.10 10.41 7.18
CA GLN A 191 16.94 10.49 5.72
C GLN A 191 17.03 9.11 5.09
N MET A 192 16.30 8.88 4.00
CA MET A 192 16.35 7.58 3.32
C MET A 192 17.52 7.54 2.33
N PRO A 193 18.37 6.51 2.38
CA PRO A 193 19.45 6.35 1.41
C PRO A 193 18.94 6.25 -0.03
N ALA A 194 19.70 6.82 -0.95
CA ALA A 194 19.55 6.67 -2.38
C ALA A 194 20.94 6.47 -3.02
N GLU A 195 20.99 5.78 -4.15
CA GLU A 195 22.22 5.62 -4.91
C GLU A 195 22.66 6.95 -5.54
N ALA A 196 23.93 7.00 -5.95
CA ALA A 196 24.43 8.13 -6.73
C ALA A 196 23.64 8.28 -8.05
N PRO A 197 23.39 9.52 -8.52
CA PRO A 197 23.87 10.79 -7.96
C PRO A 197 22.99 11.39 -6.83
N PHE A 198 21.91 10.73 -6.42
CA PHE A 198 20.88 11.32 -5.56
C PHE A 198 21.27 11.38 -4.08
N GLY A 199 21.89 10.32 -3.56
CA GLY A 199 22.39 10.23 -2.18
C GLY A 199 21.30 10.00 -1.13
N VAL A 200 20.24 10.82 -1.08
CA VAL A 200 19.09 10.63 -0.20
C VAL A 200 17.77 11.00 -0.88
N ARG A 201 16.64 10.49 -0.35
CA ARG A 201 15.29 10.88 -0.79
C ARG A 201 14.26 10.84 0.33
N GLY A 202 13.77 11.99 0.75
CA GLY A 202 12.82 12.10 1.86
C GLY A 202 13.37 11.55 3.19
N GLY A 203 12.49 11.32 4.15
CA GLY A 203 12.89 10.84 5.48
C GLY A 203 11.73 10.70 6.46
N PHE A 204 12.03 10.28 7.68
CA PHE A 204 11.07 10.22 8.79
C PHE A 204 11.11 11.46 9.69
N GLY A 205 12.01 12.41 9.40
CA GLY A 205 12.22 13.60 10.24
C GLY A 205 11.10 14.65 10.20
N ALA A 206 10.09 14.51 9.33
CA ALA A 206 9.02 15.49 9.23
C ALA A 206 8.19 15.60 10.54
N PHE A 207 7.75 16.83 10.86
CA PHE A 207 6.82 17.11 11.95
C PHE A 207 5.41 17.28 11.37
N SER A 208 4.78 16.15 11.14
CA SER A 208 3.41 16.02 10.63
C SER A 208 2.86 14.66 11.07
N PHE A 209 1.55 14.44 10.89
CA PHE A 209 1.00 13.09 11.05
C PHE A 209 1.66 12.08 10.11
N GLU A 210 2.08 12.49 8.91
CA GLU A 210 2.75 11.56 7.99
C GLU A 210 4.12 11.11 8.52
N GLY A 211 4.91 12.01 9.11
CA GLY A 211 6.26 11.69 9.58
C GLY A 211 6.32 11.10 11.00
N ALA A 212 5.55 11.67 11.94
CA ALA A 212 5.72 11.45 13.36
C ALA A 212 5.55 9.97 13.80
N PRO A 213 4.44 9.28 13.45
CA PRO A 213 4.24 7.90 13.86
C PRO A 213 5.29 6.95 13.28
N ARG A 214 5.78 7.22 12.06
CA ARG A 214 6.76 6.34 11.37
C ARG A 214 8.13 6.38 12.06
N LEU A 215 8.60 7.57 12.43
CA LEU A 215 9.86 7.72 13.16
C LEU A 215 9.77 7.10 14.55
N LEU A 216 8.70 7.40 15.28
CA LEU A 216 8.50 6.88 16.63
C LEU A 216 8.37 5.34 16.61
N PHE A 217 7.62 4.79 15.66
CA PHE A 217 7.51 3.35 15.46
C PHE A 217 8.88 2.72 15.23
N LEU A 218 9.69 3.26 14.32
CA LEU A 218 11.02 2.72 14.04
C LEU A 218 11.86 2.61 15.33
N CYS A 219 11.93 3.69 16.11
CA CYS A 219 12.67 3.71 17.37
C CYS A 219 12.10 2.69 18.37
N LYS A 220 10.78 2.66 18.56
CA LYS A 220 10.12 1.74 19.51
C LYS A 220 10.30 0.28 19.10
N LEU A 221 10.13 -0.03 17.82
CA LEU A 221 10.34 -1.36 17.25
C LEU A 221 11.77 -1.83 17.47
N MET A 222 12.75 -0.99 17.15
CA MET A 222 14.16 -1.39 17.28
C MET A 222 14.57 -1.57 18.75
N HIS A 223 14.02 -0.77 19.68
CA HIS A 223 14.20 -1.03 21.10
C HIS A 223 13.57 -2.37 21.50
N HIS A 224 12.33 -2.64 21.07
CA HIS A 224 11.62 -3.88 21.36
C HIS A 224 12.38 -5.12 20.86
N LEU A 225 12.92 -5.08 19.64
CA LEU A 225 13.59 -6.23 19.03
C LEU A 225 15.02 -6.46 19.53
N THR A 226 15.76 -5.38 19.86
CA THR A 226 17.20 -5.48 20.17
C THR A 226 17.53 -5.28 21.65
N GLY A 227 16.63 -4.66 22.42
CA GLY A 227 16.90 -4.21 23.78
C GLY A 227 17.92 -3.05 23.88
N ALA A 228 18.45 -2.54 22.77
CA ALA A 228 19.47 -1.50 22.81
C ALA A 228 18.88 -0.17 23.27
N SER A 229 19.48 0.43 24.31
CA SER A 229 18.97 1.64 24.97
C SER A 229 18.98 2.88 24.07
N LYS A 230 19.89 2.96 23.08
CA LYS A 230 19.95 4.07 22.11
C LYS A 230 18.61 4.31 21.42
N TRP A 231 17.85 3.24 21.14
CA TRP A 231 16.57 3.33 20.46
C TRP A 231 15.47 3.89 21.36
N GLU A 232 15.48 3.54 22.65
CA GLU A 232 14.58 4.14 23.63
C GLU A 232 14.91 5.63 23.84
N THR A 233 16.20 5.99 23.88
CA THR A 233 16.63 7.40 23.92
C THR A 233 16.10 8.16 22.70
N HIS A 234 16.31 7.65 21.49
CA HIS A 234 15.77 8.26 20.27
C HIS A 234 14.25 8.34 20.27
N TYR A 235 13.56 7.32 20.78
CA TYR A 235 12.10 7.34 20.92
C TYR A 235 11.65 8.50 21.81
N ARG A 236 12.21 8.63 23.03
CA ARG A 236 11.83 9.68 23.99
C ARG A 236 12.16 11.09 23.51
N GLU A 237 13.35 11.29 22.95
CA GLU A 237 13.75 12.58 22.40
C GLU A 237 12.83 13.02 21.26
N ASN A 238 12.51 12.12 20.32
CA ASN A 238 11.67 12.46 19.18
C ASN A 238 10.19 12.60 19.55
N LEU A 239 9.73 11.91 20.59
CA LEU A 239 8.36 11.96 21.10
C LEU A 239 7.99 13.36 21.59
N GLU A 240 8.91 14.02 22.31
CA GLU A 240 8.72 15.38 22.85
C GLU A 240 9.18 16.49 21.89
N ALA A 241 10.04 16.19 20.91
CA ALA A 241 10.51 17.17 19.94
C ALA A 241 9.33 17.84 19.23
N LYS A 242 9.40 19.18 19.13
CA LYS A 242 8.37 20.02 18.52
C LYS A 242 8.79 20.59 17.17
N GLY A 243 7.82 20.74 16.27
CA GLY A 243 7.98 21.38 14.98
C GLY A 243 6.71 21.29 14.15
N GLY A 244 6.83 21.65 12.87
CA GLY A 244 5.69 21.73 11.95
C GLY A 244 5.31 23.17 11.64
N GLN A 245 4.49 23.35 10.61
CA GLN A 245 3.90 24.63 10.20
C GLN A 245 2.49 24.37 9.66
N PRO A 246 1.50 25.27 9.89
CA PRO A 246 1.60 26.50 10.67
C PRO A 246 1.64 26.27 12.19
N GLU A 247 1.22 25.09 12.63
CA GLU A 247 1.19 24.72 14.05
C GLU A 247 2.46 23.96 14.43
N SER A 248 3.01 24.30 15.60
CA SER A 248 4.17 23.63 16.18
C SER A 248 3.69 22.65 17.24
N HIS A 249 3.70 21.38 16.87
CA HIS A 249 3.28 20.27 17.73
C HIS A 249 4.46 19.36 18.05
N SER A 250 4.42 18.71 19.22
CA SER A 250 5.28 17.54 19.45
C SER A 250 4.87 16.40 18.53
N ARG A 251 5.78 15.43 18.29
CA ARG A 251 5.40 14.23 17.53
C ARG A 251 4.30 13.43 18.23
N LEU A 252 4.26 13.45 19.56
CA LEU A 252 3.18 12.85 20.32
C LEU A 252 1.83 13.57 20.09
N GLU A 253 1.83 14.91 20.05
CA GLU A 253 0.64 15.69 19.71
C GLU A 253 0.17 15.38 18.28
N TRP A 254 1.07 15.28 17.30
CA TRP A 254 0.73 14.82 15.94
C TRP A 254 0.11 13.42 15.92
N CYS A 255 0.65 12.50 16.73
CA CYS A 255 0.10 11.14 16.86
C CYS A 255 -1.29 11.14 17.50
N GLU A 256 -1.56 12.03 18.46
CA GLU A 256 -2.84 12.17 19.13
C GLU A 256 -3.92 12.79 18.23
N ILE A 257 -3.54 13.76 17.38
CA ILE A 257 -4.43 14.35 16.37
C ILE A 257 -4.91 13.27 15.39
N GLY A 258 -4.00 12.39 14.96
CA GLY A 258 -4.28 11.35 13.99
C GLY A 258 -4.27 11.87 12.54
N MET A 259 -4.82 11.07 11.64
CA MET A 259 -4.87 11.36 10.22
C MET A 259 -5.67 12.63 9.92
N THR A 260 -5.16 13.43 8.98
CA THR A 260 -5.81 14.63 8.45
C THR A 260 -5.80 14.60 6.93
N PHE A 261 -6.77 15.26 6.30
CA PHE A 261 -6.82 15.45 4.84
C PHE A 261 -6.45 16.90 4.52
N GLU A 262 -5.17 17.14 4.21
CA GLU A 262 -4.69 18.46 3.84
C GLU A 262 -5.28 18.92 2.49
N GLY A 263 -5.63 20.21 2.39
CA GLY A 263 -6.15 20.77 1.14
C GLY A 263 -7.49 20.20 0.65
N GLY A 264 -8.23 19.50 1.51
CA GLY A 264 -9.53 18.91 1.19
C GLY A 264 -9.47 17.69 0.26
N ARG A 265 -8.27 17.14 0.01
CA ARG A 265 -8.09 15.91 -0.78
C ARG A 265 -8.08 14.70 0.14
N LYS A 266 -8.87 13.70 -0.22
CA LYS A 266 -8.90 12.42 0.48
C LYS A 266 -7.69 11.60 0.05
N ASP A 267 -6.80 11.35 1.00
CA ASP A 267 -5.48 10.75 0.78
C ASP A 267 -5.23 9.59 1.78
N SER A 268 -6.23 8.71 1.97
CA SER A 268 -6.10 7.53 2.84
C SER A 268 -4.93 6.63 2.38
N TRP A 269 -4.64 6.65 1.08
CA TRP A 269 -3.51 5.97 0.45
C TRP A 269 -2.13 6.30 1.04
N THR A 270 -1.78 7.58 1.19
CA THR A 270 -0.46 7.98 1.70
C THR A 270 -0.42 7.91 3.22
N SER A 271 -1.56 8.21 3.85
CA SER A 271 -1.67 8.31 5.30
C SER A 271 -1.79 6.96 6.01
N CYS A 272 -2.26 5.89 5.36
CA CYS A 272 -2.45 4.57 5.98
C CYS A 272 -1.15 4.02 6.60
N ASN A 273 0.01 4.30 6.00
CA ASN A 273 1.32 3.97 6.55
C ASN A 273 1.49 4.54 7.96
N SER A 274 1.14 5.81 8.14
CA SER A 274 1.28 6.48 9.44
C SER A 274 0.22 6.01 10.44
N VAL A 275 -0.97 5.63 9.97
CA VAL A 275 -1.97 4.97 10.83
C VAL A 275 -1.46 3.59 11.29
N CYS A 276 -0.81 2.81 10.41
CA CYS A 276 -0.16 1.56 10.80
C CYS A 276 0.95 1.80 11.84
N GLY A 277 1.76 2.84 11.66
CA GLY A 277 2.78 3.23 12.62
C GLY A 277 2.19 3.59 13.99
N LEU A 278 1.06 4.33 13.98
CA LEU A 278 0.35 4.71 15.20
C LEU A 278 -0.28 3.50 15.92
N LEU A 279 -0.88 2.57 15.18
CA LEU A 279 -1.35 1.31 15.75
C LEU A 279 -0.20 0.53 16.38
N SER A 280 0.92 0.45 15.68
CA SER A 280 2.10 -0.29 16.16
C SER A 280 2.67 0.32 17.45
N LEU A 281 2.67 1.65 17.57
CA LEU A 281 3.01 2.34 18.82
C LEU A 281 2.03 2.00 19.95
N TRP A 282 0.73 1.98 19.67
CA TRP A 282 -0.28 1.58 20.66
C TRP A 282 -0.13 0.11 21.12
N GLU A 283 0.31 -0.79 20.23
CA GLU A 283 0.57 -2.20 20.51
C GLU A 283 1.88 -2.40 21.30
N LEU A 284 2.95 -1.66 20.96
CA LEU A 284 4.29 -1.83 21.54
C LEU A 284 4.52 -1.03 22.82
N ASP A 285 3.84 0.10 23.02
CA ASP A 285 4.03 0.91 24.22
C ASP A 285 3.31 0.29 25.43
N THR A 286 3.89 0.49 26.61
CA THR A 286 3.40 -0.05 27.88
C THR A 286 2.88 1.05 28.81
N GLU A 287 3.10 2.32 28.47
CA GLU A 287 2.61 3.46 29.26
C GLU A 287 1.17 3.80 28.88
N ASP A 288 0.25 3.59 29.83
CA ASP A 288 -1.18 3.82 29.61
C ASP A 288 -1.49 5.25 29.14
N SER A 289 -0.74 6.24 29.62
CA SER A 289 -0.89 7.64 29.19
C SER A 289 -0.55 7.84 27.72
N LEU A 290 0.53 7.23 27.21
CA LEU A 290 0.92 7.31 25.80
C LEU A 290 -0.05 6.52 24.93
N ARG A 291 -0.41 5.30 25.36
CA ARG A 291 -1.39 4.45 24.66
C ARG A 291 -2.74 5.15 24.52
N ALA A 292 -3.20 5.88 25.55
CA ALA A 292 -4.45 6.63 25.46
C ALA A 292 -4.41 7.72 24.38
N ARG A 293 -3.27 8.40 24.21
CA ARG A 293 -3.07 9.42 23.16
C ARG A 293 -3.01 8.79 21.76
N PHE A 294 -2.28 7.68 21.60
CA PHE A 294 -2.26 6.95 20.33
C PHE A 294 -3.65 6.41 19.95
N LEU A 295 -4.41 5.92 20.92
CA LEU A 295 -5.80 5.49 20.73
C LEU A 295 -6.70 6.63 20.25
N ALA A 296 -6.53 7.84 20.78
CA ALA A 296 -7.28 9.02 20.33
C ALA A 296 -7.03 9.29 18.84
N GLY A 297 -5.77 9.28 18.40
CA GLY A 297 -5.42 9.45 16.99
C GLY A 297 -5.95 8.34 16.08
N LEU A 298 -5.94 7.08 16.54
CA LEU A 298 -6.51 5.94 15.80
C LEU A 298 -8.02 6.09 15.61
N ARG A 299 -8.75 6.49 16.66
CA ARG A 299 -10.20 6.74 16.61
C ARG A 299 -10.56 7.91 15.69
N SER A 300 -9.77 8.99 15.75
CA SER A 300 -9.90 10.16 14.86
C SER A 300 -9.69 9.73 13.40
N SER A 301 -8.60 9.01 13.12
CA SER A 301 -8.26 8.51 11.78
C SER A 301 -9.35 7.61 11.20
N ALA A 302 -9.88 6.68 11.99
CA ALA A 302 -10.97 5.81 11.57
C ALA A 302 -12.25 6.59 11.26
N THR A 303 -12.59 7.59 12.07
CA THR A 303 -13.77 8.45 11.84
C THR A 303 -13.63 9.21 10.52
N LEU A 304 -12.46 9.84 10.29
CA LEU A 304 -12.18 10.57 9.06
C LEU A 304 -12.19 9.66 7.83
N ALA A 305 -11.54 8.50 7.90
CA ALA A 305 -11.49 7.55 6.79
C ALA A 305 -12.88 7.06 6.37
N ALA A 306 -13.78 6.82 7.33
CA ALA A 306 -15.14 6.36 7.03
C ALA A 306 -15.94 7.35 6.15
N GLU A 307 -15.56 8.63 6.09
CA GLU A 307 -16.17 9.62 5.19
C GLU A 307 -15.95 9.27 3.70
N SER A 308 -15.01 8.39 3.37
CA SER A 308 -14.73 7.92 2.01
C SER A 308 -15.63 6.77 1.55
N PHE A 309 -16.38 6.11 2.44
CA PHE A 309 -17.24 4.98 2.05
C PHE A 309 -18.27 5.31 0.96
N PRO A 310 -18.97 6.46 0.98
CA PRO A 310 -19.95 6.79 -0.06
C PRO A 310 -19.37 6.93 -1.47
N ILE A 311 -18.05 7.12 -1.62
CA ILE A 311 -17.41 7.26 -2.95
C ILE A 311 -17.58 5.97 -3.77
N VAL A 312 -17.67 4.81 -3.11
CA VAL A 312 -17.82 3.50 -3.75
C VAL A 312 -19.06 3.43 -4.67
N GLU A 313 -20.09 4.23 -4.38
CA GLU A 313 -21.34 4.26 -5.16
C GLU A 313 -21.16 4.90 -6.55
N GLN A 314 -20.11 5.72 -6.72
CA GLN A 314 -19.80 6.37 -8.00
C GLN A 314 -19.10 5.42 -8.99
N TRP A 315 -18.62 4.25 -8.54
CA TRP A 315 -17.95 3.29 -9.40
C TRP A 315 -18.93 2.58 -10.34
N ASN A 316 -18.56 2.41 -11.60
CA ASN A 316 -19.31 1.61 -12.56
C ASN A 316 -18.47 0.41 -13.00
N ASN A 317 -18.91 -0.82 -12.70
CA ASN A 317 -18.22 -2.05 -13.11
C ASN A 317 -18.25 -2.28 -14.63
N ASP A 318 -19.11 -1.57 -15.36
CA ASP A 318 -19.17 -1.60 -16.82
C ASP A 318 -18.44 -0.43 -17.48
N ASP A 319 -17.75 0.40 -16.69
CA ASP A 319 -16.86 1.42 -17.23
C ASP A 319 -15.73 0.75 -18.04
N ALA A 320 -15.61 1.18 -19.29
CA ALA A 320 -14.61 0.71 -20.25
C ALA A 320 -13.63 1.83 -20.65
N SER A 321 -13.41 2.80 -19.74
CA SER A 321 -12.43 3.87 -19.97
C SER A 321 -11.06 3.28 -20.26
N HIS A 322 -10.36 3.88 -21.21
CA HIS A 322 -9.06 3.40 -21.66
C HIS A 322 -7.99 3.53 -20.56
N PHE A 323 -7.14 2.50 -20.46
CA PHE A 323 -5.89 2.53 -19.73
C PHE A 323 -4.74 2.38 -20.73
N GLU A 324 -3.79 3.31 -20.71
CA GLU A 324 -2.58 3.22 -21.55
C GLU A 324 -1.57 2.28 -20.89
N HIS A 325 -1.51 1.03 -21.37
CA HIS A 325 -0.62 0.00 -20.83
C HIS A 325 0.84 0.24 -21.18
N ASP A 326 1.13 0.92 -22.29
CA ASP A 326 2.50 1.31 -22.62
C ASP A 326 2.90 2.56 -21.83
N TRP A 327 3.35 2.37 -20.59
CA TRP A 327 3.88 3.46 -19.77
C TRP A 327 5.10 4.15 -20.39
N ARG A 328 5.76 3.56 -21.40
CA ARG A 328 6.92 4.17 -22.08
C ARG A 328 6.55 5.38 -22.92
N VAL A 329 5.27 5.64 -23.18
CA VAL A 329 4.82 6.90 -23.78
C VAL A 329 5.32 8.13 -23.00
N MET A 330 5.53 8.00 -21.68
CA MET A 330 6.09 9.07 -20.84
C MET A 330 7.56 9.40 -21.17
N ASN A 331 8.26 8.55 -21.92
CA ASN A 331 9.63 8.82 -22.34
C ASN A 331 9.74 9.93 -23.39
N GLU A 332 8.62 10.38 -23.98
CA GLU A 332 8.59 11.56 -24.85
C GLU A 332 9.08 12.82 -24.11
N ASP A 333 8.72 12.96 -22.84
CA ASP A 333 9.13 14.08 -21.97
C ASP A 333 10.46 13.82 -21.25
N TRP A 334 11.06 12.64 -21.40
CA TRP A 334 12.19 12.23 -20.58
C TRP A 334 13.44 13.07 -20.85
N LYS A 335 14.11 13.43 -19.76
CA LYS A 335 15.41 14.08 -19.76
C LYS A 335 16.28 13.52 -18.62
N PRO A 336 17.61 13.53 -18.73
CA PRO A 336 18.48 13.13 -17.64
C PRO A 336 18.16 13.91 -16.35
N GLN A 337 18.21 13.24 -15.21
CA GLN A 337 17.99 13.83 -13.89
C GLN A 337 19.20 13.54 -13.01
N GLN A 338 19.64 14.52 -12.23
CA GLN A 338 20.77 14.41 -11.30
C GLN A 338 20.37 14.69 -9.85
N THR A 339 19.18 15.25 -9.63
CA THR A 339 18.66 15.57 -8.29
C THR A 339 17.25 15.03 -8.08
N GLU A 340 16.86 14.84 -6.81
CA GLU A 340 15.48 14.49 -6.44
C GLU A 340 14.45 15.46 -7.03
N GLN A 341 14.73 16.77 -6.95
CA GLN A 341 13.83 17.81 -7.43
C GLN A 341 13.60 17.74 -8.95
N GLU A 342 14.65 17.45 -9.73
CA GLU A 342 14.53 17.28 -11.18
C GLU A 342 13.69 16.05 -11.53
N ALA A 343 13.92 14.93 -10.83
CA ALA A 343 13.16 13.70 -11.02
C ALA A 343 11.67 13.88 -10.68
N GLN A 344 11.37 14.57 -9.56
CA GLN A 344 10.00 14.88 -9.17
C GLN A 344 9.32 15.81 -10.18
N SER A 345 10.00 16.90 -10.59
CA SER A 345 9.45 17.85 -11.55
C SER A 345 9.13 17.19 -12.89
N LEU A 346 9.98 16.25 -13.33
CA LEU A 346 9.72 15.44 -14.52
C LEU A 346 8.51 14.52 -14.31
N ALA A 347 8.45 13.79 -13.21
CA ALA A 347 7.38 12.83 -12.94
C ALA A 347 6.00 13.50 -12.81
N GLU A 348 5.93 14.73 -12.26
CA GLU A 348 4.72 15.53 -12.21
C GLU A 348 4.27 16.01 -13.60
N ALA A 349 5.21 16.38 -14.47
CA ALA A 349 4.90 16.73 -15.86
C ALA A 349 4.38 15.53 -16.64
N GLN A 350 5.05 14.39 -16.50
CA GLN A 350 4.64 13.11 -17.10
C GLN A 350 3.24 12.69 -16.63
N LEU A 351 2.93 12.82 -15.34
CA LEU A 351 1.60 12.49 -14.80
C LEU A 351 0.50 13.30 -15.48
N ARG A 352 0.73 14.60 -15.73
CA ARG A 352 -0.26 15.47 -16.41
C ARG A 352 -0.50 15.06 -17.86
N ALA A 353 0.53 14.62 -18.57
CA ALA A 353 0.40 14.12 -19.94
C ALA A 353 -0.27 12.74 -19.96
N TYR A 354 0.27 11.80 -19.17
CA TYR A 354 -0.18 10.41 -19.10
C TYR A 354 -1.63 10.28 -18.62
N SER A 355 -2.10 11.14 -17.70
CA SER A 355 -3.50 11.13 -17.24
C SER A 355 -4.51 11.43 -18.35
N LYS A 356 -4.09 12.11 -19.44
CA LYS A 356 -4.95 12.35 -20.60
C LYS A 356 -5.05 11.12 -21.50
N LEU A 357 -3.98 10.34 -21.58
CA LEU A 357 -3.91 9.10 -22.35
C LEU A 357 -4.57 7.94 -21.60
N SER A 358 -4.51 7.94 -20.27
CA SER A 358 -4.98 6.85 -19.41
C SER A 358 -6.08 7.30 -18.44
N PRO A 359 -7.29 7.68 -18.91
CA PRO A 359 -8.36 8.15 -18.04
C PRO A 359 -8.78 7.12 -16.97
N ARG A 360 -8.65 5.81 -17.25
CA ARG A 360 -8.93 4.75 -16.28
C ARG A 360 -8.09 4.85 -15.02
N ARG A 361 -6.84 5.32 -15.12
CA ARG A 361 -5.96 5.55 -13.96
C ARG A 361 -6.60 6.50 -12.95
N GLY A 362 -7.13 7.63 -13.43
CA GLY A 362 -7.79 8.63 -12.59
C GLY A 362 -9.06 8.10 -11.93
N LEU A 363 -9.82 7.26 -12.64
CA LEU A 363 -11.01 6.61 -12.11
C LEU A 363 -10.67 5.61 -10.99
N GLU A 364 -9.76 4.66 -11.22
CA GLU A 364 -9.41 3.67 -10.19
C GLU A 364 -8.73 4.31 -8.98
N THR A 365 -7.87 5.31 -9.21
CA THR A 365 -7.22 6.06 -8.11
C THR A 365 -8.24 6.75 -7.20
N ARG A 366 -9.29 7.36 -7.78
CA ARG A 366 -10.26 8.13 -7.01
C ARG A 366 -11.40 7.29 -6.45
N LEU A 367 -11.88 6.31 -7.22
CA LEU A 367 -13.11 5.59 -6.96
C LEU A 367 -12.91 4.18 -6.41
N VAL A 368 -11.69 3.63 -6.49
CA VAL A 368 -11.37 2.29 -5.98
C VAL A 368 -10.36 2.40 -4.85
N ARG A 369 -9.17 2.98 -5.12
CA ARG A 369 -8.08 3.06 -4.13
C ARG A 369 -8.52 3.79 -2.87
N GLU A 370 -9.07 4.99 -2.97
CA GLU A 370 -9.44 5.76 -1.78
C GLU A 370 -10.43 5.00 -0.86
N PRO A 371 -11.59 4.48 -1.33
CA PRO A 371 -12.47 3.69 -0.47
C PRO A 371 -11.84 2.42 0.09
N CYS A 372 -11.01 1.70 -0.68
CA CYS A 372 -10.35 0.48 -0.23
C CYS A 372 -9.37 0.76 0.92
N PHE A 373 -8.55 1.80 0.78
CA PHE A 373 -7.62 2.23 1.83
C PHE A 373 -8.36 2.78 3.04
N ALA A 374 -9.42 3.55 2.85
CA ALA A 374 -10.27 4.03 3.92
C ALA A 374 -10.88 2.89 4.74
N ALA A 375 -11.40 1.84 4.08
CA ALA A 375 -11.94 0.66 4.75
C ALA A 375 -10.89 -0.02 5.63
N TRP A 376 -9.65 -0.13 5.13
CA TRP A 376 -8.57 -0.67 5.93
C TRP A 376 -8.20 0.24 7.11
N VAL A 377 -8.06 1.56 6.90
CA VAL A 377 -7.76 2.52 7.99
C VAL A 377 -8.77 2.44 9.13
N VAL A 378 -10.06 2.28 8.83
CA VAL A 378 -11.10 2.08 9.86
C VAL A 378 -10.80 0.85 10.73
N THR A 379 -10.35 -0.25 10.13
CA THR A 379 -10.04 -1.49 10.84
C THR A 379 -8.71 -1.48 11.60
N LEU A 380 -7.90 -0.43 11.44
CA LEU A 380 -6.69 -0.23 12.25
C LEU A 380 -7.01 0.32 13.65
N SER A 381 -8.24 0.80 13.90
CA SER A 381 -8.67 1.19 15.25
C SER A 381 -8.76 -0.03 16.16
N PRO A 382 -8.16 -0.03 17.37
CA PRO A 382 -8.33 -1.12 18.33
C PRO A 382 -9.69 -1.05 19.06
N ASP A 383 -10.49 -0.01 18.81
CA ASP A 383 -11.85 0.13 19.32
C ASP A 383 -12.82 -0.78 18.55
N ARG A 384 -13.13 -1.95 19.12
CA ARG A 384 -14.02 -2.94 18.50
C ARG A 384 -15.42 -2.41 18.26
N GLU A 385 -15.94 -1.54 19.12
CA GLU A 385 -17.29 -0.98 18.94
C GLU A 385 -17.31 0.01 17.77
N GLN A 386 -16.24 0.79 17.59
CA GLN A 386 -16.06 1.63 16.40
C GLN A 386 -15.99 0.78 15.12
N ILE A 387 -15.22 -0.31 15.11
CA ILE A 387 -15.15 -1.21 13.95
C ILE A 387 -16.54 -1.78 13.63
N LYS A 388 -17.25 -2.32 14.63
CA LYS A 388 -18.60 -2.88 14.45
C LYS A 388 -19.58 -1.87 13.87
N LYS A 389 -19.54 -0.62 14.32
CA LYS A 389 -20.36 0.49 13.78
C LYS A 389 -20.15 0.70 12.28
N HIS A 390 -18.94 0.42 11.78
CA HIS A 390 -18.56 0.62 10.37
C HIS A 390 -18.53 -0.67 9.53
N ALA A 391 -18.85 -1.84 10.12
CA ALA A 391 -18.77 -3.14 9.45
C ALA A 391 -19.56 -3.18 8.13
N ASP A 392 -20.83 -2.73 8.14
CA ASP A 392 -21.66 -2.68 6.93
C ASP A 392 -21.06 -1.81 5.82
N GLY A 393 -20.37 -0.72 6.20
CA GLY A 393 -19.68 0.16 5.26
C GLY A 393 -18.46 -0.52 4.63
N ILE A 394 -17.67 -1.22 5.45
CA ILE A 394 -16.50 -1.99 5.02
C ILE A 394 -16.94 -3.12 4.07
N GLU A 395 -17.94 -3.93 4.45
CA GLU A 395 -18.46 -5.02 3.62
C GLU A 395 -19.05 -4.52 2.30
N ARG A 396 -19.67 -3.33 2.30
CA ARG A 396 -20.16 -2.69 1.09
C ARG A 396 -19.03 -2.27 0.15
N VAL A 397 -17.94 -1.69 0.67
CA VAL A 397 -16.76 -1.37 -0.14
C VAL A 397 -16.19 -2.64 -0.78
N ILE A 398 -16.03 -3.70 0.00
CA ILE A 398 -15.49 -5.00 -0.47
C ILE A 398 -16.39 -5.60 -1.58
N SER A 399 -17.71 -5.60 -1.40
CA SER A 399 -18.63 -6.23 -2.36
C SER A 399 -18.93 -5.41 -3.61
N ARG A 400 -18.37 -4.19 -3.75
CA ARG A 400 -18.78 -3.27 -4.82
C ARG A 400 -18.12 -3.53 -6.17
N TYR A 401 -16.87 -4.00 -6.17
CA TYR A 401 -16.01 -4.02 -7.35
C TYR A 401 -16.01 -5.39 -8.02
N ASP A 402 -16.01 -5.41 -9.36
CA ASP A 402 -15.59 -6.58 -10.12
C ASP A 402 -14.06 -6.57 -10.24
N TYR A 403 -13.39 -7.22 -9.29
CA TYR A 403 -11.93 -7.23 -9.19
C TYR A 403 -11.22 -7.73 -10.46
N ARG A 404 -11.89 -8.58 -11.26
CA ARG A 404 -11.37 -9.11 -12.53
C ARG A 404 -11.23 -8.05 -13.62
N LYS A 405 -11.86 -6.89 -13.44
CA LYS A 405 -11.83 -5.76 -14.40
C LYS A 405 -10.95 -4.60 -13.93
N LEU A 406 -10.38 -4.68 -12.73
CA LEU A 406 -9.49 -3.63 -12.23
C LEU A 406 -8.09 -3.81 -12.82
N ILE A 407 -7.46 -2.69 -13.16
CA ILE A 407 -6.12 -2.66 -13.76
C ILE A 407 -5.04 -2.53 -12.70
N TYR A 408 -5.27 -1.73 -11.66
CA TYR A 408 -4.34 -1.56 -10.56
C TYR A 408 -4.57 -2.59 -9.45
N SER A 409 -3.49 -3.03 -8.81
CA SER A 409 -3.53 -3.86 -7.59
C SER A 409 -3.95 -3.08 -6.35
N GLN A 410 -4.18 -1.77 -6.46
CA GLN A 410 -4.44 -0.83 -5.36
C GLN A 410 -5.79 -1.07 -4.64
N PHE A 411 -6.49 -2.14 -5.00
CA PHE A 411 -7.60 -2.70 -4.21
C PHE A 411 -7.14 -3.69 -3.13
N PHE A 412 -5.88 -4.12 -3.09
CA PHE A 412 -5.36 -5.10 -2.11
C PHE A 412 -5.72 -4.83 -0.64
N PRO A 413 -5.90 -3.57 -0.15
CA PRO A 413 -6.26 -3.36 1.26
C PRO A 413 -7.63 -3.87 1.64
N VAL A 414 -8.50 -4.22 0.69
CA VAL A 414 -9.77 -4.88 1.00
C VAL A 414 -9.53 -6.17 1.79
N GLU A 415 -8.47 -6.94 1.49
CA GLU A 415 -8.09 -8.11 2.28
C GLU A 415 -7.64 -7.72 3.68
N SER A 416 -6.81 -6.68 3.80
CA SER A 416 -6.39 -6.16 5.11
C SER A 416 -7.60 -5.76 5.96
N ALA A 417 -8.56 -5.05 5.37
CA ALA A 417 -9.80 -4.66 6.04
C ALA A 417 -10.63 -5.87 6.45
N TRP A 418 -10.85 -6.83 5.55
CA TRP A 418 -11.66 -8.01 5.81
C TRP A 418 -11.11 -8.88 6.94
N TRP A 419 -9.83 -9.26 6.89
CA TRP A 419 -9.26 -10.15 7.88
C TRP A 419 -9.14 -9.49 9.26
N ARG A 420 -8.89 -8.18 9.32
CA ARG A 420 -8.97 -7.42 10.57
C ARG A 420 -10.40 -7.36 11.11
N LEU A 421 -11.40 -7.15 10.26
CA LEU A 421 -12.81 -7.19 10.66
C LEU A 421 -13.18 -8.55 11.27
N LYS A 422 -12.69 -9.66 10.70
CA LYS A 422 -12.92 -11.01 11.26
C LYS A 422 -12.24 -11.24 12.61
N LEU A 423 -11.03 -10.72 12.81
CA LEU A 423 -10.35 -10.79 14.11
C LEU A 423 -10.97 -9.87 15.17
N ALA A 424 -11.65 -8.80 14.73
CA ALA A 424 -12.36 -7.86 15.59
C ALA A 424 -13.76 -8.33 16.02
N SER A 425 -14.37 -9.25 15.24
CA SER A 425 -15.73 -9.77 15.43
C SER A 425 -15.87 -10.70 16.63
#